data_AF-A0A937EK81-F1
#
_entry.id   AF-A0A937EK81-F1
#
_cell.length_a   1.000
_cell.length_b   1.000
_cell.length_c   1.000
_cell.angle_alpha   90.00
_cell.angle_beta   90.00
_cell.angle_gamma   90.00
#
_symmetry.space_group_name_H-M   'P 1'
#
loop_
_entity.id
_entity.type
_entity.pdbx_description
1 polymer ?
#
loop_
_entity_poly.entity_id
_entity_poly.type
_entity_poly.pdbx_seq_one_letter_code
_entity_poly.pdbx_strand_id
1 'polypeptide(L)'
;MSRSRRGIIAGLVTGIAAITSLSGAVYAIEGGQEATADNAPAGMVQVSSGGALCGGTVIQARWVLTAAHCVRGDAAHTTVRTGSRELNRGTALAVSATHTEPGADMALLELKGEAAAVPVPLAD
;
A
#
# COMPACT_ATOMS: atom_id res chain seq x y z
N MET A 1 -9.24 -3.86 -80.87
CA MET A 1 -9.11 -4.59 -79.59
C MET A 1 -9.35 -3.65 -78.42
N SER A 2 -10.07 -4.14 -77.40
CA SER A 2 -10.30 -3.56 -76.07
C SER A 2 -11.17 -2.31 -75.97
N ARG A 3 -12.46 -2.51 -75.65
CA ARG A 3 -13.17 -1.89 -74.51
C ARG A 3 -14.64 -2.35 -74.46
N SER A 4 -15.17 -2.36 -73.24
CA SER A 4 -16.59 -2.52 -72.83
C SER A 4 -17.10 -3.96 -72.68
N ARG A 5 -17.83 -4.36 -71.62
CA ARG A 5 -18.25 -3.83 -70.30
C ARG A 5 -18.97 -5.03 -69.61
N ARG A 6 -19.22 -4.91 -68.29
CA ARG A 6 -20.18 -5.69 -67.46
C ARG A 6 -19.64 -7.03 -66.95
N GLY A 7 -19.78 -7.41 -65.69
CA GLY A 7 -20.46 -6.78 -64.55
C GLY A 7 -19.93 -7.39 -63.26
N ILE A 8 -19.84 -6.57 -62.21
CA ILE A 8 -19.44 -7.05 -60.89
C ILE A 8 -20.67 -7.71 -60.25
N ILE A 9 -20.49 -8.98 -59.91
CA ILE A 9 -21.50 -9.83 -59.29
C ILE A 9 -21.82 -9.30 -57.89
N ALA A 10 -23.11 -9.37 -57.59
CA ALA A 10 -23.80 -8.94 -56.39
C ALA A 10 -23.33 -9.62 -55.09
N GLY A 11 -23.60 -8.93 -53.98
CA GLY A 11 -24.36 -9.55 -52.89
C GLY A 11 -23.57 -10.11 -51.70
N LEU A 12 -23.35 -9.25 -50.71
CA LEU A 12 -23.57 -9.46 -49.28
C LEU A 12 -23.23 -10.84 -48.67
N VAL A 13 -22.11 -10.93 -47.94
CA VAL A 13 -22.03 -11.71 -46.70
C VAL A 13 -21.42 -10.82 -45.62
N THR A 14 -22.35 -10.18 -44.90
CA THR A 14 -22.35 -9.92 -43.45
C THR A 14 -21.01 -9.91 -42.72
N GLY A 15 -20.70 -8.74 -42.16
CA GLY A 15 -19.59 -8.55 -41.24
C GLY A 15 -19.69 -9.43 -40.00
N ILE A 16 -18.53 -9.98 -39.62
CA ILE A 16 -18.23 -10.33 -38.24
C ILE A 16 -16.99 -9.51 -37.89
N ALA A 17 -17.22 -8.27 -37.47
CA ALA A 17 -16.24 -7.54 -36.68
C ALA A 17 -16.38 -8.05 -35.24
N ALA A 18 -15.86 -9.24 -34.96
CA ALA A 18 -15.61 -9.66 -33.60
C ALA A 18 -14.23 -9.13 -33.20
N ILE A 19 -14.14 -7.81 -32.96
CA ILE A 19 -13.09 -7.28 -32.09
C ILE A 19 -13.50 -7.77 -30.71
N THR A 20 -13.00 -8.94 -30.29
CA THR A 20 -13.07 -9.29 -28.88
C THR A 20 -12.21 -8.27 -28.16
N SER A 21 -12.86 -7.29 -27.55
CA SER A 21 -12.22 -6.43 -26.55
C SER A 21 -11.70 -7.35 -25.45
N LEU A 22 -10.40 -7.65 -25.47
CA LEU A 22 -9.74 -8.11 -24.26
C LEU A 22 -9.71 -6.91 -23.31
N SER A 23 -10.78 -6.73 -22.54
CA SER A 23 -10.72 -6.01 -21.27
C SER A 23 -9.88 -6.85 -20.31
N GLY A 24 -8.57 -6.92 -20.56
CA GLY A 24 -7.63 -7.28 -19.51
C GLY A 24 -7.58 -6.10 -18.56
N ALA A 25 -7.83 -6.34 -17.27
CA ALA A 25 -7.46 -5.37 -16.27
C ALA A 25 -5.95 -5.12 -16.44
N VAL A 26 -5.58 -3.95 -16.93
CA VAL A 26 -4.18 -3.53 -16.94
C VAL A 26 -3.81 -3.38 -15.46
N TYR A 27 -2.99 -4.28 -14.94
CA TYR A 27 -2.34 -4.06 -13.66
C TYR A 27 -1.45 -2.83 -13.82
N ALA A 28 -1.88 -1.69 -13.28
CA ALA A 28 -1.20 -0.41 -13.48
C ALA A 28 0.12 -0.30 -12.68
N ILE A 29 0.36 -1.19 -11.71
CA ILE A 29 1.54 -1.19 -10.84
C ILE A 29 2.02 -2.63 -10.65
N GLU A 30 3.18 -2.97 -11.21
CA GLU A 30 3.88 -4.24 -10.99
C GLU A 30 5.34 -3.95 -10.59
N GLY A 31 5.89 -4.74 -9.66
CA GLY A 31 7.29 -4.62 -9.23
C GLY A 31 7.63 -3.41 -8.34
N GLY A 32 6.75 -2.41 -8.24
CA GLY A 32 6.96 -1.21 -7.42
C GLY A 32 8.19 -0.41 -7.87
N GLN A 33 8.50 0.66 -7.15
CA GLN A 33 9.75 1.44 -7.31
C GLN A 33 10.17 1.95 -5.93
N GLU A 34 11.43 2.34 -5.78
CA GLU A 34 11.91 2.95 -4.53
C GLU A 34 11.18 4.27 -4.25
N ALA A 35 10.76 4.47 -3.00
CA ALA A 35 10.01 5.66 -2.61
C ALA A 35 10.93 6.88 -2.47
N THR A 36 10.60 7.96 -3.17
CA THR A 36 11.22 9.28 -3.05
C THR A 36 10.58 10.06 -1.90
N ALA A 37 11.16 11.23 -1.57
CA ALA A 37 10.62 12.06 -0.48
C ALA A 37 9.18 12.50 -0.77
N ASP A 38 8.86 12.66 -2.06
CA ASP A 38 7.60 13.23 -2.52
C ASP A 38 6.49 12.19 -2.65
N ASN A 39 6.81 10.89 -2.71
CA ASN A 39 5.82 9.83 -2.91
C ASN A 39 5.74 8.82 -1.76
N ALA A 40 6.59 8.94 -0.74
CA ALA A 40 6.55 8.07 0.42
C ALA A 40 5.33 8.40 1.30
N PRO A 41 4.67 7.38 1.90
CA PRO A 41 3.57 7.62 2.83
C PRO A 41 4.02 8.48 4.02
N ALA A 42 3.37 9.62 4.23
CA ALA A 42 3.83 10.65 5.15
C ALA A 42 3.84 10.21 6.63
N GLY A 43 3.02 9.21 7.00
CA GLY A 43 2.90 8.68 8.36
C GLY A 43 3.62 7.36 8.60
N MET A 44 4.46 6.87 7.67
CA MET A 44 5.09 5.55 7.81
C MET A 44 6.09 5.51 8.97
N VAL A 45 6.04 4.41 9.74
CA VAL A 45 7.00 4.10 10.81
C VAL A 45 7.39 2.63 10.78
N GLN A 46 8.52 2.32 11.40
CA GLN A 46 9.00 0.95 11.57
C GLN A 46 8.68 0.47 12.98
N VAL A 47 7.99 -0.65 13.11
CA VAL A 47 7.65 -1.28 14.40
C VAL A 47 8.57 -2.47 14.59
N SER A 48 9.38 -2.47 15.65
CA SER A 48 10.28 -3.58 15.98
C SER A 48 9.83 -4.22 17.30
N SER A 49 9.55 -5.52 17.27
CA SER A 49 9.03 -6.28 18.41
C SER A 49 9.44 -7.75 18.27
N GLY A 50 10.02 -8.36 19.32
CA GLY A 50 10.40 -9.77 19.31
C GLY A 50 11.35 -10.19 18.17
N GLY A 51 12.14 -9.26 17.63
CA GLY A 51 13.01 -9.49 16.48
C GLY A 51 12.34 -9.40 15.10
N ALA A 52 11.03 -9.20 15.04
CA ALA A 52 10.31 -8.90 13.80
C ALA A 52 10.36 -7.39 13.48
N LEU A 53 10.45 -7.07 12.19
CA LEU A 53 10.34 -5.71 11.68
C LEU A 53 9.06 -5.57 10.87
N CYS A 54 8.14 -4.73 11.34
CA CYS A 54 6.86 -4.44 10.75
C CYS A 54 6.74 -2.96 10.34
N GLY A 55 5.70 -2.65 9.58
CA GLY A 55 5.25 -1.28 9.36
C GLY A 55 4.24 -0.82 10.40
N GLY A 56 4.07 0.49 10.50
CA GLY A 56 2.96 1.13 11.18
C GLY A 56 2.65 2.48 10.56
N THR A 57 1.54 3.08 10.97
CA THR A 57 1.10 4.39 10.51
C THR A 57 0.80 5.28 11.69
N VAL A 58 1.41 6.47 11.73
CA VAL A 58 1.05 7.51 12.69
C VAL A 58 -0.34 8.03 12.34
N ILE A 59 -1.28 7.90 13.27
CA ILE A 59 -2.65 8.41 13.13
C ILE A 59 -2.92 9.62 14.03
N GLN A 60 -2.06 9.83 15.05
CA GLN A 60 -1.98 11.03 15.87
C GLN A 60 -0.57 11.14 16.46
N ALA A 61 -0.17 12.32 16.97
CA ALA A 61 1.19 12.61 17.42
C ALA A 61 1.89 11.50 18.24
N ARG A 62 1.16 10.78 19.10
CA ARG A 62 1.67 9.69 19.93
C ARG A 62 0.99 8.34 19.68
N TRP A 63 0.21 8.21 18.61
CA TRP A 63 -0.57 7.00 18.32
C TRP A 63 -0.20 6.42 16.96
N VAL A 64 0.21 5.16 16.98
CA VAL A 64 0.54 4.37 15.80
C VAL A 64 -0.42 3.21 15.65
N LEU A 65 -1.03 3.08 14.48
CA LEU A 65 -1.77 1.91 14.06
C LEU A 65 -0.81 0.89 13.41
N THR A 66 -0.92 -0.37 13.78
CA THR A 66 -0.17 -1.49 13.20
C THR A 66 -1.00 -2.78 13.30
N ALA A 67 -0.43 -3.92 12.90
CA ALA A 67 -1.08 -5.21 13.00
C ALA A 67 -0.90 -5.83 14.39
N ALA A 68 -1.90 -6.57 14.88
CA ALA A 68 -1.82 -7.25 16.17
C ALA A 68 -0.73 -8.32 16.19
N HIS A 69 -0.56 -9.07 15.09
CA HIS A 69 0.46 -10.11 15.01
C HIS A 69 1.91 -9.56 15.09
N CYS A 70 2.12 -8.28 14.77
CA CYS A 70 3.45 -7.65 14.87
C CYS A 70 3.90 -7.48 16.33
N VAL A 71 2.95 -7.35 17.27
CA VAL A 71 3.24 -6.97 18.67
C VAL A 71 2.73 -8.00 19.69
N ARG A 72 2.09 -9.08 19.23
CA ARG A 72 1.60 -10.15 20.09
C ARG A 72 2.79 -10.95 20.65
N GLY A 73 2.88 -11.02 21.98
CA GLY A 73 3.86 -11.86 22.69
C GLY A 73 5.11 -11.15 23.19
N ASP A 74 5.39 -9.91 22.77
CA ASP A 74 6.58 -9.16 23.24
C ASP A 74 6.37 -7.64 23.28
N ALA A 75 5.25 -7.21 23.86
CA ALA A 75 4.92 -5.79 24.02
C ALA A 75 5.97 -5.02 24.86
N ALA A 76 6.68 -5.71 25.75
CA ALA A 76 7.70 -5.12 26.63
C ALA A 76 8.97 -4.67 25.88
N HIS A 77 9.24 -5.25 24.71
CA HIS A 77 10.39 -4.90 23.87
C HIS A 77 10.00 -4.25 22.54
N THR A 78 8.76 -3.76 22.42
CA THR A 78 8.32 -3.03 21.23
C THR A 78 8.91 -1.63 21.18
N THR A 79 9.53 -1.28 20.05
CA THR A 79 9.98 0.08 19.73
C THR A 79 9.42 0.53 18.39
N VAL A 80 9.17 1.83 18.26
CA VAL A 80 8.72 2.44 17.02
C VAL A 80 9.75 3.42 16.51
N ARG A 81 10.23 3.25 15.29
CA ARG A 81 11.20 4.11 14.64
C ARG A 81 10.50 5.04 13.64
N THR A 82 10.80 6.33 13.73
CA THR A 82 10.13 7.40 12.99
C THR A 82 11.15 8.39 12.40
N GLY A 83 10.72 9.23 11.47
CA GLY A 83 11.56 10.26 10.84
C GLY A 83 12.54 9.74 9.78
N SER A 84 12.40 8.50 9.32
CA SER A 84 13.22 7.98 8.22
C SER A 84 12.49 6.91 7.40
N ARG A 85 12.84 6.86 6.11
CA ARG A 85 12.36 5.88 5.13
C ARG A 85 13.37 4.76 4.89
N GLU A 86 14.57 4.91 5.42
CA GLU A 86 15.61 3.89 5.38
C GLU A 86 15.42 2.93 6.55
N LEU A 87 15.55 1.63 6.27
CA LEU A 87 15.44 0.60 7.29
C LEU A 87 16.46 0.85 8.42
N ASN A 88 16.01 0.74 9.66
CA ASN A 88 16.81 0.93 10.87
C ASN A 88 17.41 2.34 11.06
N ARG A 89 16.96 3.34 10.30
CA ARG A 89 17.32 4.77 10.48
C ARG A 89 16.19 5.55 11.14
N GLY A 90 16.49 6.76 11.62
CA GLY A 90 15.55 7.62 12.35
C GLY A 90 15.60 7.46 13.87
N THR A 91 14.60 7.98 14.55
CA THR A 91 14.51 8.04 16.01
C THR A 91 13.67 6.87 16.53
N ALA A 92 14.20 6.06 17.44
CA ALA A 92 13.43 5.03 18.14
C ALA A 92 12.73 5.63 19.37
N LEU A 93 11.43 5.41 19.45
CA LEU A 93 10.57 5.75 20.58
C LEU A 93 10.12 4.46 21.25
N ALA A 94 10.16 4.45 22.59
CA ALA A 94 9.57 3.37 23.37
C ALA A 94 8.04 3.46 23.35
N VAL A 95 7.39 2.30 23.38
CA VAL A 95 5.93 2.19 23.53
C VAL A 95 5.57 2.27 25.02
N SER A 96 4.56 3.08 25.37
CA SER A 96 4.00 3.17 26.73
C SER A 96 2.86 2.18 26.95
N ALA A 97 2.06 1.93 25.92
CA ALA A 97 0.95 0.99 25.97
C ALA A 97 0.70 0.36 24.59
N THR A 98 0.27 -0.90 24.60
CA THR A 98 -0.14 -1.65 23.42
C THR A 98 -1.59 -2.09 23.61
N HIS A 99 -2.45 -1.73 22.66
CA HIS A 99 -3.86 -2.09 22.64
C HIS A 99 -4.13 -2.97 21.42
N THR A 100 -4.35 -4.27 21.63
CA THR A 100 -4.66 -5.21 20.54
C THR A 100 -6.16 -5.48 20.49
N GLU A 101 -6.73 -5.54 19.29
CA GLU A 101 -8.10 -5.98 19.09
C GLU A 101 -8.18 -7.51 18.96
N PRO A 102 -8.89 -8.25 19.84
CA PRO A 102 -8.92 -9.72 19.79
C PRO A 102 -9.59 -10.30 18.54
N GLY A 103 -10.52 -9.57 17.93
CA GLY A 103 -11.28 -10.00 16.76
C GLY A 103 -10.71 -9.56 15.41
N ALA A 104 -9.63 -8.78 15.40
CA ALA A 104 -9.03 -8.24 14.19
C ALA A 104 -7.50 -8.24 14.29
N ASP A 105 -6.81 -8.24 13.16
CA ASP A 105 -5.36 -8.10 13.15
C ASP A 105 -4.94 -6.63 13.24
N MET A 106 -5.41 -5.94 14.28
CA MET A 106 -5.19 -4.52 14.51
C MET A 106 -4.67 -4.25 15.93
N ALA A 107 -3.71 -3.33 16.03
CA ALA A 107 -3.22 -2.84 17.30
C ALA A 107 -2.90 -1.35 17.24
N LEU A 108 -3.14 -0.67 18.36
CA LEU A 108 -2.68 0.69 18.63
C LEU A 108 -1.50 0.67 19.59
N LEU A 109 -0.47 1.44 19.25
CA LEU A 109 0.69 1.70 20.09
C LEU A 109 0.65 3.15 20.55
N GLU A 110 0.66 3.36 21.86
CA GLU A 110 0.90 4.67 22.44
C GLU A 110 2.41 4.85 22.64
N LEU A 111 2.96 5.96 22.15
CA LEU A 111 4.39 6.25 22.21
C LEU A 111 4.75 7.11 23.42
N LYS A 112 5.94 6.92 24.00
CA LYS A 112 6.49 7.79 25.07
C LYS A 112 6.92 9.18 24.58
N GLY A 113 6.94 9.42 23.27
CA GLY A 113 7.25 10.72 22.65
C GLY A 113 6.48 10.91 21.36
N GLU A 114 6.53 12.12 20.80
CA GLU A 114 5.85 12.42 19.54
C GLU A 114 6.60 11.83 18.34
N ALA A 115 5.85 11.23 17.42
CA ALA A 115 6.41 10.65 16.22
C ALA A 115 6.83 11.75 15.22
N ALA A 116 8.02 11.61 14.62
CA ALA A 116 8.49 12.43 13.52
C ALA A 116 7.92 11.91 12.18
N ALA A 117 6.60 11.97 12.04
CA ALA A 117 5.88 11.66 10.80
C ALA A 117 4.57 12.44 10.77
N VAL A 118 4.00 12.65 9.58
CA VAL A 118 2.73 13.37 9.44
C VAL A 118 1.58 12.39 9.73
N PRO A 119 0.68 12.69 10.68
CA PRO A 119 -0.48 11.84 10.94
C PRO A 119 -1.34 11.64 9.70
N VAL A 120 -1.73 10.40 9.43
CA VAL A 120 -2.59 10.02 8.31
C VAL A 120 -4.03 9.91 8.81
N PRO A 121 -5.01 10.58 8.17
CA PRO A 121 -6.41 10.42 8.52
C PRO A 121 -6.90 9.01 8.19
N LEU A 122 -7.82 8.49 9.00
CA LEU A 122 -8.51 7.25 8.70
C LEU A 122 -9.60 7.50 7.64
N ALA A 123 -9.87 6.48 6.82
CA ALA A 123 -10.98 6.51 5.88
C ALA A 123 -12.33 6.55 6.62
N ASP A 124 -13.35 7.11 5.97
CA ASP A 124 -14.73 7.22 6.43
C ASP A 124 -15.60 5.99 6.09
#